data_AF-A0A800JKY3-F1
#
_entry.id   AF-A0A800JKY3-F1
#
_cell.length_a   1.000
_cell.length_b   1.000
_cell.length_c   1.000
_cell.angle_alpha   90.00
_cell.angle_beta   90.00
_cell.angle_gamma   90.00
#
_symmetry.space_group_name_H-M   'P 1'
#
loop_
_entity.id
_entity.type
_entity.pdbx_description
1 polymer ?
#
loop_
_entity_poly.entity_id
_entity_poly.type
_entity_poly.pdbx_seq_one_letter_code
_entity_poly.pdbx_strand_id
1 'polypeptide(L)'
;MKTNIVKNVKAGFSLVEMLVVIAVIGIIAAIAVPTIGNITEQANKSKAKRNAQNLASVCASAVAAGADLGSSSTVNAIVNQIVSPGLTGSIDSGFDSTVFKVPNLSDQEKMSASQHLSYDAQAKMIVYSPK
;
A
#
# COMPACT_ATOMS: atom_id res chain seq x y z
N MET A 1 15.71 -56.42 46.39
CA MET A 1 14.72 -55.99 45.37
C MET A 1 15.48 -55.56 44.12
N LYS A 2 15.19 -56.15 42.95
CA LYS A 2 15.78 -55.74 41.67
C LYS A 2 14.76 -54.91 40.91
N THR A 3 15.03 -53.63 40.67
CA THR A 3 14.12 -52.72 39.96
C THR A 3 14.41 -52.83 38.47
N ASN A 4 13.44 -53.34 37.69
CA ASN A 4 13.55 -53.37 36.24
C ASN A 4 13.27 -51.96 35.69
N ILE A 5 14.28 -51.34 35.08
CA ILE A 5 14.14 -50.05 34.39
C ILE A 5 13.64 -50.33 32.98
N VAL A 6 12.39 -49.94 32.69
CA VAL A 6 11.81 -50.01 31.34
C VAL A 6 12.49 -48.95 30.46
N LYS A 7 13.32 -49.37 29.50
CA LYS A 7 13.89 -48.47 28.49
C LYS A 7 12.79 -48.09 27.50
N ASN A 8 12.34 -46.83 27.56
CA ASN A 8 11.54 -46.23 26.49
C ASN A 8 12.40 -46.10 25.22
N VAL A 9 12.18 -46.97 24.24
CA VAL A 9 12.80 -46.84 22.92
C VAL A 9 12.12 -45.64 22.24
N LYS A 10 12.85 -44.54 22.07
CA LYS A 10 12.36 -43.41 21.28
C LYS A 10 12.24 -43.89 19.83
N ALA A 11 11.02 -43.88 19.27
CA ALA A 11 10.82 -44.07 17.85
C ALA A 11 11.52 -42.94 17.10
N GLY A 12 12.54 -43.28 16.30
CA GLY A 12 13.22 -42.35 15.41
C GLY A 12 12.41 -42.13 14.15
N PHE A 13 12.47 -40.93 13.59
CA PHE A 13 11.82 -40.57 12.33
C PHE A 13 12.49 -41.29 11.15
N SER A 14 11.71 -41.81 10.20
CA SER A 14 12.23 -42.53 9.03
C SER A 14 12.73 -41.56 7.96
N LEU A 15 13.85 -41.90 7.29
CA LEU A 15 14.33 -41.14 6.13
C LEU A 15 13.32 -41.12 4.98
N VAL A 16 12.56 -42.22 4.81
CA VAL A 16 11.52 -42.32 3.79
C VAL A 16 10.38 -41.35 4.08
N GLU A 17 10.02 -41.19 5.36
CA GLU A 17 9.00 -40.21 5.78
C GLU A 17 9.44 -38.79 5.44
N MET A 18 10.72 -38.44 5.62
CA MET A 18 11.21 -37.10 5.26
C MET A 18 11.23 -36.90 3.74
N LEU A 19 11.57 -37.94 2.98
CA LEU A 19 11.63 -37.87 1.52
C LEU A 19 10.26 -37.59 0.90
N VAL A 20 9.20 -38.26 1.37
CA VAL A 20 7.83 -38.03 0.89
C VAL A 20 7.36 -36.63 1.27
N VAL A 21 7.67 -36.15 2.47
CA VAL A 21 7.27 -34.81 2.93
C VAL A 21 7.88 -33.71 2.06
N ILE A 22 9.19 -33.76 1.80
CA ILE A 22 9.84 -32.74 0.94
C ILE A 22 9.35 -32.83 -0.51
N ALA A 23 9.00 -34.03 -1.00
CA ALA A 23 8.44 -34.20 -2.34
C ALA A 23 7.08 -33.50 -2.46
N VAL A 24 6.17 -33.69 -1.48
CA VAL A 24 4.86 -33.02 -1.47
C VAL A 24 5.01 -31.50 -1.30
N ILE A 25 5.87 -31.04 -0.38
CA ILE A 25 6.15 -29.59 -0.22
C ILE A 25 6.72 -29.00 -1.51
N GLY A 26 7.60 -29.73 -2.21
CA GLY A 26 8.18 -29.30 -3.48
C GLY A 26 7.13 -29.07 -4.58
N ILE A 27 6.13 -29.96 -4.69
CA ILE A 27 5.02 -29.81 -5.64
C ILE A 27 4.18 -28.57 -5.30
N ILE A 28 3.83 -28.38 -4.03
CA ILE A 28 3.05 -27.22 -3.58
C ILE A 28 3.82 -25.92 -3.81
N ALA A 29 5.12 -25.89 -3.46
CA ALA A 29 5.98 -24.72 -3.60
C ALA A 29 6.15 -24.32 -5.07
N ALA A 30 6.26 -25.29 -6.00
CA ALA A 30 6.37 -25.02 -7.43
C ALA A 30 5.18 -24.24 -8.00
N ILE A 31 3.96 -24.47 -7.50
CA ILE A 31 2.74 -23.75 -7.92
C ILE A 31 2.56 -22.45 -7.14
N ALA A 32 2.82 -22.48 -5.82
CA ALA A 32 2.53 -21.37 -4.92
C ALA A 32 3.46 -20.16 -5.14
N VAL A 33 4.76 -20.40 -5.30
CA VAL A 33 5.78 -19.32 -5.42
C VAL A 33 5.49 -18.36 -6.58
N PRO A 34 5.31 -18.80 -7.84
CA PRO A 34 5.05 -17.87 -8.94
C PRO A 34 3.71 -17.13 -8.78
N THR A 35 2.69 -17.82 -8.24
CA THR A 35 1.34 -17.27 -8.08
C THR A 35 1.29 -16.14 -7.05
N ILE A 36 1.95 -16.32 -5.90
CA ILE A 36 1.99 -15.31 -4.82
C ILE A 36 2.69 -14.02 -5.30
N GLY A 37 3.75 -14.15 -6.10
CA GLY A 37 4.46 -13.01 -6.69
C GLY A 37 3.53 -12.14 -7.54
N ASN A 38 2.81 -12.77 -8.49
CA ASN A 38 1.88 -12.07 -9.36
C ASN A 38 0.72 -11.42 -8.59
N ILE A 39 0.13 -12.12 -7.61
CA ILE A 39 -0.95 -11.56 -6.77
C ILE A 39 -0.47 -10.31 -6.03
N THR A 40 0.75 -10.35 -5.48
CA THR A 40 1.31 -9.21 -4.74
C THR A 40 1.54 -8.01 -5.64
N GLU A 41 2.06 -8.24 -6.86
CA GLU A 41 2.26 -7.18 -7.84
C GLU A 41 0.94 -6.54 -8.28
N GLN A 42 -0.07 -7.36 -8.57
CA GLN A 42 -1.41 -6.89 -8.94
C GLN A 42 -2.10 -6.15 -7.79
N ALA A 43 -1.90 -6.60 -6.55
CA ALA A 43 -2.35 -5.90 -5.35
C ALA A 43 -1.66 -4.53 -5.22
N ASN A 44 -0.37 -4.44 -5.48
CA ASN A 44 0.39 -3.18 -5.43
C ASN A 44 -0.06 -2.20 -6.53
N LYS A 45 -0.28 -2.66 -7.76
CA LYS A 45 -0.85 -1.83 -8.84
C LYS A 45 -2.26 -1.32 -8.48
N SER A 46 -3.08 -2.20 -7.94
CA SER A 46 -4.44 -1.85 -7.48
C SER A 46 -4.41 -0.84 -6.33
N LYS A 47 -3.47 -0.98 -5.39
CA LYS A 47 -3.24 -0.02 -4.30
C LYS A 47 -2.80 1.34 -4.86
N ALA A 48 -1.85 1.38 -5.79
CA ALA A 48 -1.39 2.63 -6.40
C ALA A 48 -2.54 3.40 -7.07
N LYS A 49 -3.39 2.70 -7.83
CA LYS A 49 -4.61 3.27 -8.43
C LYS A 49 -5.58 3.83 -7.38
N ARG A 50 -5.88 3.06 -6.33
CA ARG A 50 -6.76 3.50 -5.24
C ARG A 50 -6.20 4.70 -4.48
N ASN A 51 -4.89 4.70 -4.19
CA ASN A 51 -4.22 5.81 -3.53
C ASN A 51 -4.27 7.08 -4.38
N ALA A 52 -4.05 6.97 -5.69
CA ALA A 52 -4.19 8.10 -6.61
C ALA A 52 -5.62 8.66 -6.64
N GLN A 53 -6.64 7.80 -6.68
CA GLN A 53 -8.04 8.22 -6.60
C GLN A 53 -8.36 8.94 -5.28
N ASN A 54 -7.87 8.39 -4.15
CA ASN A 54 -8.03 9.02 -2.85
C ASN A 54 -7.35 10.40 -2.79
N LEU A 55 -6.11 10.52 -3.30
CA LEU A 55 -5.37 11.78 -3.35
C LEU A 55 -6.11 12.83 -4.20
N ALA A 56 -6.58 12.45 -5.40
CA ALA A 56 -7.35 13.34 -6.26
C ALA A 56 -8.67 13.77 -5.60
N SER A 57 -9.39 12.85 -4.95
CA SER A 57 -10.64 13.16 -4.26
C SER A 57 -10.42 14.10 -3.08
N VAL A 58 -9.39 13.87 -2.26
CA VAL A 58 -9.06 14.75 -1.13
C VAL A 58 -8.61 16.13 -1.62
N CYS A 59 -7.82 16.19 -2.70
CA CYS A 59 -7.43 17.45 -3.33
C CYS A 59 -8.65 18.22 -3.84
N ALA A 60 -9.57 17.55 -4.54
CA ALA A 60 -10.81 18.16 -5.02
C ALA A 60 -11.65 18.73 -3.89
N SER A 61 -11.83 17.97 -2.80
CA SER A 61 -12.55 18.44 -1.61
C SER A 61 -11.87 19.64 -0.95
N ALA A 62 -10.53 19.63 -0.86
CA ALA A 62 -9.78 20.74 -0.30
C ALA A 62 -9.92 22.02 -1.14
N VAL A 63 -9.78 21.91 -2.46
CA VAL A 63 -9.95 23.04 -3.38
C VAL A 63 -11.38 23.57 -3.36
N ALA A 64 -12.38 22.69 -3.26
CA ALA A 64 -13.78 23.09 -3.09
C ALA A 64 -14.02 23.82 -1.75
N ALA A 65 -13.27 23.47 -0.71
CA ALA A 65 -13.21 24.19 0.56
C ALA A 65 -12.34 25.47 0.52
N GLY A 66 -11.86 25.86 -0.66
CA GLY A 66 -11.04 27.06 -0.86
C GLY A 66 -9.57 26.91 -0.45
N ALA A 67 -9.08 25.70 -0.21
CA ALA A 67 -7.68 25.46 0.08
C ALA A 67 -6.79 25.95 -1.08
N ASP A 68 -5.79 26.77 -0.76
CA ASP A 68 -4.80 27.20 -1.74
C ASP A 68 -3.65 26.17 -1.81
N LEU A 69 -3.42 25.65 -3.01
CA LEU A 69 -2.32 24.74 -3.31
C LEU A 69 -1.00 25.49 -3.55
N GLY A 70 -1.01 26.82 -3.45
CA GLY A 70 0.14 27.68 -3.64
C GLY A 70 0.72 27.59 -5.06
N SER A 71 2.00 27.91 -5.21
CA SER A 71 2.72 27.80 -6.50
C SER A 71 3.16 26.37 -6.84
N SER A 72 2.69 25.34 -6.12
CA SER A 72 3.06 23.94 -6.36
C SER A 72 2.43 23.44 -7.66
N SER A 73 3.19 23.53 -8.76
CA SER A 73 2.77 23.13 -10.10
C SER A 73 3.15 21.69 -10.49
N THR A 74 3.73 20.92 -9.56
CA THR A 74 4.08 19.51 -9.78
C THR A 74 3.19 18.58 -8.96
N VAL A 75 2.81 17.45 -9.58
CA VAL A 75 2.03 16.39 -8.92
C VAL A 75 2.69 15.94 -7.61
N ASN A 76 4.01 15.76 -7.61
CA ASN A 76 4.73 15.25 -6.43
C ASN A 76 4.71 16.27 -5.26
N ALA A 77 4.87 17.56 -5.55
CA ALA A 77 4.76 18.60 -4.52
C ALA A 77 3.37 18.62 -3.88
N ILE A 78 2.30 18.56 -4.70
CA ILE A 78 0.92 18.53 -4.21
C ILE A 78 0.64 17.26 -3.40
N VAL A 79 1.07 16.09 -3.88
CA VAL A 79 0.91 14.83 -3.15
C VAL A 79 1.63 14.87 -1.80
N ASN A 80 2.85 15.41 -1.75
CA ASN A 80 3.56 15.57 -0.49
C ASN A 80 2.80 16.49 0.46
N GLN A 81 2.29 17.62 -0.03
CA GLN A 81 1.50 18.55 0.78
C GLN A 81 0.21 17.92 1.31
N ILE A 82 -0.49 17.10 0.52
CA ILE A 82 -1.71 16.38 0.95
C ILE A 82 -1.38 15.33 2.02
N VAL A 83 -0.22 14.68 1.95
CA VAL A 83 0.16 13.64 2.92
C VAL A 83 0.70 14.24 4.22
N SER A 84 1.51 15.30 4.11
CA SER A 84 2.08 16.05 5.23
C SER A 84 2.47 17.46 4.76
N PRO A 85 1.91 18.55 5.30
CA PRO A 85 1.09 18.66 6.52
C PRO A 85 -0.42 18.39 6.34
N GLY A 86 -0.91 18.28 5.11
CA GLY A 86 -2.33 18.37 4.75
C GLY A 86 -2.66 19.75 4.16
N LEU A 87 -3.81 19.84 3.48
CA LEU A 87 -4.36 21.08 2.96
C LEU A 87 -5.39 21.63 3.95
N THR A 88 -5.33 22.92 4.27
CA THR A 88 -6.33 23.58 5.11
C THR A 88 -7.32 24.35 4.24
N GLY A 89 -8.60 24.32 4.61
CA GLY A 89 -9.61 25.17 3.98
C GLY A 89 -9.26 26.66 4.10
N SER A 90 -9.88 27.50 3.27
CA SER A 90 -9.63 28.95 3.32
C SER A 90 -10.18 29.58 4.60
N ILE A 91 -9.54 30.64 5.09
CA ILE A 91 -10.02 31.43 6.25
C ILE A 91 -11.39 32.09 6.02
N ASP A 92 -11.76 32.31 4.75
CA ASP A 92 -13.04 32.89 4.35
C ASP A 92 -14.11 31.82 4.07
N SER A 93 -13.72 30.55 4.16
CA SER A 93 -14.64 29.41 4.04
C SER A 93 -15.08 28.92 5.42
N GLY A 94 -16.25 28.28 5.51
CA GLY A 94 -16.68 27.57 6.73
C GLY A 94 -15.79 26.36 7.12
N PHE A 95 -14.65 26.19 6.43
CA PHE A 95 -13.72 25.07 6.54
C PHE A 95 -12.31 25.48 7.00
N ASP A 96 -12.12 26.71 7.48
CA ASP A 96 -10.83 27.29 7.91
C ASP A 96 -9.97 26.36 8.80
N SER A 97 -10.57 25.70 9.80
CA SER A 97 -9.85 24.76 10.69
C SER A 97 -9.86 23.30 10.23
N THR A 98 -10.37 23.00 9.03
CA THR A 98 -10.42 21.62 8.53
C THR A 98 -9.19 21.26 7.73
N VAL A 99 -8.59 20.10 8.05
CA VAL A 99 -7.39 19.60 7.37
C VAL A 99 -7.75 18.40 6.50
N PHE A 100 -7.56 18.57 5.20
CA PHE A 100 -7.71 17.55 4.18
C PHE A 100 -6.36 16.84 3.98
N LYS A 101 -6.27 15.59 4.40
CA LYS A 101 -5.04 14.81 4.26
C LYS A 101 -5.31 13.35 3.95
N VAL A 102 -4.35 12.73 3.25
CA VAL A 102 -4.26 11.28 3.12
C VAL A 102 -3.08 10.80 3.99
N PRO A 103 -3.33 10.35 5.23
CA PRO A 103 -2.24 9.97 6.14
C PRO A 103 -1.60 8.63 5.75
N ASN A 104 -0.39 8.40 6.26
CA ASN A 104 0.29 7.09 6.25
C ASN A 104 0.60 6.50 4.86
N LEU A 105 0.91 7.34 3.86
CA LEU A 105 1.53 6.84 2.63
C LEU A 105 3.05 6.79 2.77
N SER A 106 3.65 5.63 2.47
CA SER A 106 5.09 5.52 2.29
C SER A 106 5.56 6.26 1.04
N ASP A 107 6.85 6.61 0.97
CA ASP A 107 7.38 7.34 -0.19
C ASP A 107 7.24 6.55 -1.50
N GLN A 108 7.36 5.22 -1.44
CA GLN A 108 7.13 4.35 -2.59
C GLN A 108 5.67 4.41 -3.08
N GLU A 109 4.72 4.46 -2.16
CA GLU A 109 3.29 4.56 -2.50
C GLU A 109 2.94 5.92 -3.08
N LYS A 110 3.55 7.00 -2.59
CA LYS A 110 3.42 8.34 -3.19
C LYS A 110 3.92 8.37 -4.63
N MET A 111 5.12 7.84 -4.87
CA MET A 111 5.70 7.78 -6.22
C MET A 111 4.83 6.95 -7.17
N SER A 112 4.36 5.79 -6.72
CA SER A 112 3.51 4.90 -7.52
C SER A 112 2.14 5.53 -7.81
N ALA A 113 1.53 6.21 -6.83
CA ALA A 113 0.27 6.91 -7.03
C ALA A 113 0.42 8.14 -7.95
N SER A 114 1.54 8.86 -7.84
CA SER A 114 1.83 10.05 -8.66
C SER A 114 1.90 9.73 -10.16
N GLN A 115 2.18 8.49 -10.55
CA GLN A 115 2.16 8.08 -11.96
C GLN A 115 0.77 8.13 -12.58
N HIS A 116 -0.27 7.94 -11.77
CA HIS A 116 -1.69 7.95 -12.16
C HIS A 116 -2.38 9.29 -11.89
N LEU A 117 -1.59 10.33 -11.64
CA LEU A 117 -2.08 11.68 -11.38
C LEU A 117 -1.54 12.62 -12.46
N SER A 118 -2.38 13.58 -12.85
CA SER A 118 -2.00 14.70 -13.69
C SER A 118 -2.34 16.00 -12.98
N TYR A 119 -1.57 17.05 -13.24
CA TYR A 119 -1.86 18.38 -12.74
C TYR A 119 -2.70 19.16 -13.76
N ASP A 120 -3.85 19.66 -13.33
CA ASP A 120 -4.69 20.57 -14.11
C ASP A 120 -4.36 22.02 -13.72
N ALA A 121 -3.76 22.76 -14.64
CA ALA A 121 -3.36 24.15 -14.42
C ALA A 121 -4.52 25.14 -14.32
N GLN A 122 -5.69 24.82 -14.89
CA GLN A 122 -6.87 25.69 -14.84
C GLN A 122 -7.57 25.56 -13.48
N ALA A 123 -7.77 24.32 -13.03
CA ALA A 123 -8.39 24.04 -11.74
C ALA A 123 -7.39 24.06 -10.56
N LYS A 124 -6.11 24.28 -10.84
CA LYS A 124 -4.98 24.28 -9.89
C LYS A 124 -4.96 23.05 -8.98
N MET A 125 -5.32 21.87 -9.50
CA MET A 125 -5.52 20.67 -8.68
C MET A 125 -4.95 19.43 -9.35
N ILE A 126 -4.71 18.38 -8.57
CA ILE A 126 -4.39 17.06 -9.11
C ILE A 126 -5.67 16.32 -9.49
N VAL A 127 -5.67 15.72 -10.68
CA VAL A 127 -6.78 14.93 -11.22
C VAL A 127 -6.29 13.52 -11.48
N TYR A 128 -7.16 12.55 -11.16
CA TYR A 128 -6.90 11.15 -11.46
C TYR A 128 -6.90 10.92 -12.98
N SER A 129 -5.78 10.46 -13.53
CA SER A 129 -5.64 10.08 -14.93
C SER A 129 -5.21 8.62 -14.99
N PRO A 130 -6.09 7.70 -15.39
CA PRO A 130 -5.68 6.33 -15.64
C PRO A 130 -4.67 6.33 -16.80
N LYS A 131 -3.44 5.92 -16.50
CA LYS A 131 -2.44 5.57 -17.52
C LYS A 131 -2.51 4.08 -17.78
#